data_AF-A0A974NMW4-F1
#
_entry.id   AF-A0A974NMW4-F1
#
_cell.length_a   1.000
_cell.length_b   1.000
_cell.length_c   1.000
_cell.angle_alpha   90.00
_cell.angle_beta   90.00
_cell.angle_gamma   90.00
#
_symmetry.space_group_name_H-M   'P 1'
#
loop_
_entity.id
_entity.type
_entity.pdbx_description
1 polymer ?
#
loop_
_entity_poly.entity_id
_entity_poly.type
_entity_poly.pdbx_seq_one_letter_code
_entity_poly.pdbx_strand_id
1 'polypeptide(L)'
;MKKLKKRRIIIILSVLVGGFILFSVYDYFDTQKREEQHLAFMEESRELKKEYDILSFGVRQDKKTINVYVPLEEKSRSEIATSFERISQKYDMDDFEVKVKAIKKGDPYEY
;
A
#
# COMPACT_ATOMS: atom_id res chain seq x y z
N MET A 1 34.97 -16.78 -40.02
CA MET A 1 34.26 -16.85 -38.71
C MET A 1 33.79 -15.50 -38.11
N LYS A 2 34.34 -14.32 -38.48
CA LYS A 2 33.96 -13.01 -37.87
C LYS A 2 32.48 -12.59 -38.04
N LYS A 3 31.83 -12.95 -39.16
CA LYS A 3 30.43 -12.59 -39.48
C LYS A 3 29.40 -13.29 -38.57
N LEU A 4 29.65 -14.55 -38.21
CA LEU A 4 28.78 -15.35 -37.32
C LEU A 4 28.84 -14.87 -35.87
N LYS A 5 30.02 -14.48 -35.37
CA LYS A 5 30.17 -13.91 -34.02
C LYS A 5 29.43 -12.56 -33.88
N LYS A 6 29.51 -11.68 -34.88
CA LYS A 6 28.78 -10.40 -34.87
C LYS A 6 27.25 -10.58 -34.86
N ARG A 7 26.71 -11.52 -35.63
CA ARG A 7 25.26 -11.83 -35.62
C ARG A 7 24.78 -12.34 -34.25
N ARG A 8 25.55 -13.21 -33.58
CA ARG A 8 25.21 -13.68 -32.24
C ARG A 8 25.19 -12.55 -31.20
N ILE A 9 26.14 -11.62 -31.27
CA ILE A 9 26.18 -10.45 -30.38
C ILE A 9 24.96 -9.56 -30.57
N ILE A 10 24.55 -9.29 -31.82
CA ILE A 10 23.36 -8.47 -32.11
C ILE A 10 22.09 -9.14 -31.57
N ILE A 11 21.94 -10.45 -31.76
CA ILE A 11 20.77 -11.19 -31.23
C ILE A 11 20.72 -11.11 -29.70
N ILE A 12 21.84 -11.32 -29.02
CA ILE A 12 21.92 -11.20 -27.55
C ILE A 12 21.56 -9.78 -27.11
N LEU A 13 22.06 -8.75 -27.81
CA LEU A 13 21.76 -7.36 -27.50
C LEU A 13 20.27 -7.04 -27.67
N SER A 14 19.64 -7.53 -28.74
CA SER A 14 18.21 -7.35 -28.99
C SER A 14 17.34 -8.03 -27.93
N VAL A 15 17.73 -9.22 -27.46
CA VAL A 15 17.02 -9.92 -26.37
C VAL A 15 17.18 -9.16 -25.05
N LEU A 16 18.36 -8.61 -24.76
CA LEU A 16 18.59 -7.81 -23.55
C LEU A 16 17.76 -6.52 -23.55
N VAL A 17 17.70 -5.81 -24.68
CA VAL A 17 16.89 -4.58 -24.81
C VAL A 17 15.41 -4.90 -24.72
N GLY A 18 14.94 -5.97 -25.37
CA GLY A 18 13.56 -6.43 -25.27
C GLY A 18 13.18 -6.80 -23.84
N GLY A 19 14.04 -7.54 -23.14
CA GLY A 19 13.86 -7.89 -21.73
C GLY A 19 13.83 -6.68 -20.80
N PHE A 20 14.71 -5.69 -21.04
CA PHE A 20 14.72 -4.44 -20.27
C PHE A 20 13.42 -3.65 -20.43
N ILE A 21 12.91 -3.52 -21.65
CA ILE A 21 11.64 -2.80 -21.90
C ILE A 21 10.48 -3.52 -21.21
N LEU A 22 10.39 -4.85 -21.32
CA LEU A 22 9.34 -5.62 -20.66
C LEU A 22 9.40 -5.50 -19.14
N PHE A 23 10.61 -5.52 -18.57
CA PHE A 23 10.81 -5.32 -17.14
C PHE A 23 10.35 -3.94 -16.69
N SER A 24 10.75 -2.87 -17.38
CA SER A 24 10.36 -1.50 -17.03
C SER A 24 8.85 -1.26 -17.17
N VAL A 25 8.21 -1.86 -18.18
CA VAL A 25 6.76 -1.77 -18.35
C VAL A 25 6.04 -2.51 -17.22
N TYR A 26 6.52 -3.69 -16.85
CA TYR A 26 5.98 -4.46 -15.73
C TYR A 26 6.09 -3.69 -14.41
N ASP A 27 7.27 -3.14 -14.12
CA ASP A 27 7.54 -2.36 -12.91
C ASP A 27 6.64 -1.11 -12.81
N TYR A 28 6.42 -0.43 -13.95
CA TYR A 28 5.49 0.69 -14.04
C TYR A 28 4.05 0.29 -13.73
N PHE A 29 3.55 -0.80 -14.32
CA PHE A 29 2.20 -1.28 -14.06
C PHE A 29 2.02 -1.78 -12.61
N ASP A 30 3.03 -2.43 -12.02
CA ASP A 30 2.98 -2.86 -10.62
C ASP A 30 2.91 -1.65 -9.68
N THR A 31 3.71 -0.62 -9.96
CA THR A 31 3.72 0.63 -9.17
C THR A 31 2.36 1.34 -9.25
N GLN A 32 1.81 1.49 -10.47
CA GLN A 32 0.49 2.11 -10.66
C GLN A 32 -0.62 1.36 -9.92
N LYS A 33 -0.63 0.03 -10.00
CA LYS A 33 -1.62 -0.80 -9.32
C LYS A 33 -1.57 -0.62 -7.80
N ARG A 34 -0.38 -0.55 -7.22
CA ARG A 34 -0.20 -0.31 -5.77
C ARG A 34 -0.67 1.08 -5.36
N GLU A 35 -0.40 2.10 -6.18
CA GLU A 35 -0.90 3.46 -5.93
C GLU A 35 -2.43 3.51 -5.96
N GLU A 36 -3.06 2.89 -6.97
CA GLU A 36 -4.52 2.79 -7.07
C GLU A 36 -5.13 2.05 -5.86
N GLN A 37 -4.56 0.92 -5.45
CA GLN A 37 -4.99 0.18 -4.26
C GLN A 37 -4.85 1.01 -2.99
N HIS A 38 -3.74 1.73 -2.84
CA HIS A 38 -3.52 2.61 -1.69
C HIS A 38 -4.54 3.76 -1.64
N LEU A 39 -4.83 4.39 -2.78
CA LEU A 39 -5.83 5.44 -2.87
C LEU A 39 -7.23 4.91 -2.54
N ALA A 40 -7.60 3.75 -3.07
CA ALA A 40 -8.88 3.11 -2.79
C ALA A 40 -9.01 2.72 -1.29
N PHE A 41 -7.94 2.20 -0.68
CA PHE A 41 -7.87 1.97 0.77
C PHE A 41 -8.12 3.26 1.56
N MET A 42 -7.45 4.36 1.18
CA MET A 42 -7.58 5.65 1.87
C MET A 42 -8.99 6.25 1.72
N GLU A 43 -9.67 6.00 0.59
CA GLU A 43 -11.03 6.44 0.34
C GLU A 43 -12.05 5.66 1.20
N GLU A 44 -12.02 4.32 1.17
CA GLU A 44 -12.93 3.50 1.98
C GLU A 44 -12.68 3.68 3.48
N SER A 45 -11.42 3.83 3.89
CA SER A 45 -11.05 4.16 5.28
C SER A 45 -11.56 5.55 5.72
N ARG A 46 -11.68 6.50 4.79
CA ARG A 46 -12.25 7.83 5.07
C ARG A 46 -13.77 7.75 5.26
N GLU A 47 -14.44 6.82 4.61
CA GLU A 47 -15.87 6.54 4.86
C GLU A 47 -16.07 5.93 6.25
N LEU A 48 -15.25 4.94 6.63
CA LEU A 48 -15.23 4.42 8.01
C LEU A 48 -14.99 5.51 9.04
N LYS A 49 -14.08 6.46 8.76
CA LYS A 49 -13.83 7.60 9.62
C LYS A 49 -15.06 8.49 9.87
N LYS A 50 -16.04 8.50 8.95
CA LYS A 50 -17.30 9.23 9.15
C LYS A 50 -18.34 8.42 9.93
N GLU A 51 -18.31 7.10 9.78
CA GLU A 51 -19.23 6.17 10.45
C GLU A 51 -18.88 6.00 11.93
N TYR A 52 -17.59 5.93 12.25
CA TYR A 52 -17.05 5.82 13.60
C TYR A 52 -16.43 7.15 14.06
N ASP A 53 -16.30 7.39 15.37
CA ASP A 53 -15.67 8.62 15.89
C ASP A 53 -14.13 8.53 15.81
N ILE A 54 -13.59 8.34 14.61
CA ILE A 54 -12.14 8.24 14.37
C ILE A 54 -11.57 9.65 14.20
N LEU A 55 -10.59 9.99 15.03
CA LEU A 55 -9.91 11.29 14.98
C LEU A 55 -9.02 11.39 13.74
N SER A 56 -8.21 10.36 13.50
CA SER A 56 -7.29 10.28 12.36
C SER A 56 -6.87 8.84 12.10
N PHE A 57 -6.34 8.57 10.91
CA PHE A 57 -5.67 7.32 10.60
C PHE A 57 -4.47 7.58 9.68
N GLY A 58 -3.48 6.71 9.74
CA GLY A 58 -2.24 6.81 8.98
C GLY A 58 -1.72 5.44 8.58
N VAL A 59 -1.11 5.37 7.40
CA VAL A 59 -0.46 4.16 6.90
C VAL A 59 1.04 4.38 6.92
N ARG A 60 1.75 3.53 7.66
CA ARG A 60 3.21 3.46 7.67
C ARG A 60 3.67 2.32 6.79
N GLN A 61 4.14 2.66 5.59
CA GLN A 61 4.70 1.68 4.67
C GLN A 61 6.01 1.06 5.20
N ASP A 62 6.82 1.83 5.94
CA ASP A 62 8.11 1.37 6.48
C ASP A 62 7.96 0.27 7.53
N LYS A 63 6.94 0.38 8.39
CA LYS A 63 6.65 -0.57 9.47
C LYS A 63 5.55 -1.55 9.12
N LYS A 64 4.91 -1.41 7.94
CA LYS A 64 3.70 -2.13 7.56
C LYS A 64 2.64 -2.06 8.66
N THR A 65 2.32 -0.84 9.11
CA THR A 65 1.31 -0.63 10.16
C THR A 65 0.30 0.41 9.76
N ILE A 66 -0.97 0.16 10.08
CA ILE A 66 -2.06 1.11 9.91
C ILE A 66 -2.43 1.61 11.31
N ASN A 67 -2.09 2.85 11.63
CA ASN A 67 -2.42 3.46 12.91
C ASN A 67 -3.79 4.14 12.80
N VAL A 68 -4.74 3.73 13.63
CA VAL A 68 -6.06 4.37 13.72
C VAL A 68 -6.19 5.02 15.09
N TYR A 69 -6.45 6.32 15.09
CA TYR A 69 -6.53 7.16 16.28
C TYR A 69 -7.98 7.46 16.62
N VAL A 70 -8.41 7.05 17.81
CA VAL A 70 -9.77 7.21 18.32
C VAL A 70 -9.75 7.97 19.64
N PRO A 71 -10.85 8.62 20.05
CA PRO A 71 -10.93 9.24 21.37
C PRO A 71 -10.94 8.18 22.48
N LEU A 72 -10.58 8.58 23.70
CA LEU A 72 -10.55 7.67 24.85
C LEU A 72 -11.92 7.09 25.17
N GLU A 73 -12.97 7.81 24.85
CA GLU A 73 -14.37 7.45 25.08
C GLU A 73 -14.88 6.40 24.08
N GLU A 74 -14.15 6.16 22.97
CA GLU A 74 -14.56 5.21 21.94
C GLU A 74 -14.50 3.76 22.47
N LYS A 75 -15.64 3.08 22.38
CA LYS A 75 -15.85 1.71 22.87
C LYS A 75 -15.78 0.69 21.74
N SER A 76 -16.02 1.10 20.50
CA SER A 76 -16.01 0.24 19.30
C SER A 76 -14.60 0.00 18.74
N ARG A 77 -13.56 0.06 19.56
CA ARG A 77 -12.15 -0.08 19.11
C ARG A 77 -11.88 -1.40 18.40
N SER A 78 -12.48 -2.49 18.90
CA SER A 78 -12.34 -3.82 18.29
C SER A 78 -13.05 -3.92 16.94
N GLU A 79 -14.20 -3.27 16.80
CA GLU A 79 -14.96 -3.22 15.54
C GLU A 79 -14.23 -2.38 14.51
N ILE A 80 -13.69 -1.23 14.92
CA ILE A 80 -12.84 -0.37 14.08
C ILE A 80 -11.61 -1.14 13.61
N ALA A 81 -10.92 -1.85 14.50
CA ALA A 81 -9.76 -2.68 14.12
C ALA A 81 -10.16 -3.71 13.05
N THR A 82 -11.24 -4.46 13.30
CA THR A 82 -11.73 -5.51 12.38
C THR A 82 -12.14 -4.93 11.03
N SER A 83 -12.80 -3.77 11.00
CA SER A 83 -13.21 -3.11 9.77
C SER A 83 -12.00 -2.64 8.95
N PHE A 84 -11.00 -2.05 9.60
CA PHE A 84 -9.75 -1.66 8.93
C PHE A 84 -8.95 -2.87 8.43
N GLU A 85 -8.92 -3.98 9.18
CA GLU A 85 -8.29 -5.24 8.74
C GLU A 85 -8.99 -5.83 7.51
N ARG A 86 -10.33 -5.78 7.45
CA ARG A 86 -11.07 -6.24 6.26
C ARG A 86 -10.77 -5.39 5.03
N ILE A 87 -10.70 -4.07 5.20
CA ILE A 87 -10.37 -3.16 4.09
C ILE A 87 -8.91 -3.36 3.65
N SER A 88 -7.97 -3.53 4.58
CA SER A 88 -6.57 -3.77 4.22
C SER A 88 -6.41 -5.07 3.42
N GLN A 89 -7.09 -6.14 3.83
CA GLN A 89 -7.12 -7.40 3.08
C GLN A 89 -7.72 -7.24 1.67
N LYS A 90 -8.79 -6.46 1.53
CA LYS A 90 -9.44 -6.22 0.23
C LYS A 90 -8.51 -5.55 -0.78
N TYR A 91 -7.58 -4.73 -0.31
CA TYR A 91 -6.65 -3.97 -1.15
C TYR A 91 -5.21 -4.50 -1.15
N ASP A 92 -5.02 -5.79 -0.85
CA ASP A 92 -3.71 -6.46 -0.94
C ASP A 92 -2.67 -5.85 0.03
N MET A 93 -3.16 -5.40 1.19
CA MET A 93 -2.37 -4.89 2.33
C MET A 93 -2.50 -5.83 3.54
N ASP A 94 -2.57 -7.13 3.28
CA ASP A 94 -2.73 -8.19 4.29
C ASP A 94 -1.52 -8.33 5.22
N ASP A 95 -0.35 -7.87 4.79
CA ASP A 95 0.88 -7.83 5.58
C ASP A 95 0.97 -6.62 6.52
N PHE A 96 -0.03 -5.72 6.51
CA PHE A 96 -0.09 -4.57 7.40
C PHE A 96 -0.81 -4.91 8.72
N GLU A 97 -0.17 -4.56 9.84
CA GLU A 97 -0.77 -4.68 11.18
C GLU A 97 -1.63 -3.44 11.51
N VAL A 98 -2.91 -3.65 11.84
CA VAL A 98 -3.81 -2.57 12.25
C VAL A 98 -3.68 -2.29 13.75
N LYS A 99 -3.36 -1.06 14.11
CA LYS A 99 -3.21 -0.60 15.51
C LYS A 99 -4.18 0.50 15.83
N VAL A 100 -5.20 0.17 16.61
CA VAL A 100 -6.15 1.16 17.14
C VAL A 100 -5.61 1.74 18.44
N LYS A 101 -5.28 3.03 18.42
CA LYS A 101 -4.73 3.78 19.56
C LYS A 101 -5.77 4.78 20.05
N ALA A 102 -6.06 4.75 21.33
CA ALA A 102 -6.91 5.73 21.95
C ALA A 102 -6.07 6.90 22.48
N ILE A 103 -6.40 8.12 22.06
CA ILE A 103 -5.65 9.32 22.40
C ILE A 103 -6.58 10.42 22.92
N LYS A 104 -6.03 11.40 23.64
CA LYS A 104 -6.78 12.60 24.00
C LYS A 104 -6.85 13.53 22.80
N LYS A 105 -7.98 14.25 22.69
CA LYS A 105 -8.16 15.29 21.66
C LYS A 105 -7.09 16.38 21.85
N GLY A 106 -6.16 16.49 20.90
CA GLY A 106 -5.03 17.43 20.95
C GLY A 106 -3.67 16.78 21.09
N ASP A 107 -3.60 15.47 21.34
CA ASP A 107 -2.33 14.72 21.29
C ASP A 107 -1.79 14.67 19.85
N PRO A 108 -0.45 14.72 19.66
CA PRO A 108 0.15 14.60 18.34
C PRO A 108 -0.09 13.21 17.75
N TYR A 109 -0.45 13.17 16.47
CA TYR A 109 -0.58 11.93 15.71
C TYR A 109 0.80 11.48 15.21
N GLU A 110 1.18 10.24 15.48
CA GLU A 110 2.30 9.59 14.79
C GLU A 110 1.76 8.86 13.56
N TYR A 111 1.91 9.47 12.39
CA TYR A 111 1.45 8.85 11.15
C TYR A 111 2.29 7.63 10.80
#